data_AF-A0A821ZGI7-F1
#
_entry.id   AF-A0A821ZGI7-F1
#
_cell.length_a   1.000
_cell.length_b   1.000
_cell.length_c   1.000
_cell.angle_alpha   90.00
_cell.angle_beta   90.00
_cell.angle_gamma   90.00
#
_symmetry.space_group_name_H-M   'P 1'
#
loop_
_entity.id
_entity.type
_entity.pdbx_description
1 polymer ?
#
loop_
_entity_poly.entity_id
_entity_poly.type
_entity_poly.pdbx_seq_one_letter_code
_entity_poly.pdbx_strand_id
1 'polypeptide(L)' 'TSVEDEPRSGRPKSATTPEIIEQVYDIVCKDPSLTKREIADTIGISDERVLHILHEEL' A
#
# COMPACT_ATOMS: atom_id res chain seq x y z
N THR A 1 -8.45 -8.92 -39.63
CA THR A 1 -9.10 -8.33 -38.44
C THR A 1 -8.26 -8.69 -37.23
N SER A 2 -7.21 -7.91 -36.93
CA SER A 2 -6.42 -8.15 -35.73
C SER A 2 -7.16 -7.55 -34.54
N VAL A 3 -7.67 -8.42 -33.68
CA VAL A 3 -8.19 -8.05 -32.37
C VAL A 3 -6.97 -7.72 -31.52
N GLU A 4 -6.76 -6.44 -31.24
CA GLU A 4 -5.78 -6.00 -30.25
C GLU A 4 -6.34 -6.39 -28.88
N ASP A 5 -5.66 -7.33 -28.22
CA ASP A 5 -5.97 -7.78 -26.87
C ASP A 5 -5.69 -6.60 -25.92
N GLU A 6 -6.74 -5.86 -25.55
CA GLU A 6 -6.66 -4.83 -24.53
C GLU A 6 -6.20 -5.47 -23.21
N PRO A 7 -5.17 -4.93 -22.54
CA PRO A 7 -4.64 -5.55 -21.33
C PRO A 7 -5.75 -5.62 -20.28
N ARG A 8 -6.24 -6.83 -20.01
CA ARG A 8 -7.22 -7.09 -18.94
C ARG A 8 -6.65 -6.50 -17.65
N SER A 9 -7.32 -5.49 -17.11
CA SER A 9 -7.04 -4.93 -15.78
C SER A 9 -7.26 -6.02 -14.73
N GLY A 10 -6.22 -6.80 -14.50
CA GLY A 10 -6.10 -7.72 -13.37
C GLY A 10 -5.57 -6.97 -12.16
N ARG A 11 -5.84 -7.52 -10.96
CA ARG A 11 -5.35 -7.00 -9.68
C ARG A 11 -3.87 -6.58 -9.79
N PRO A 12 -3.51 -5.34 -9.41
CA PRO A 12 -2.14 -4.87 -9.54
C PRO A 12 -1.17 -5.84 -8.85
N LYS A 13 -0.12 -6.25 -9.57
CA LYS A 13 0.86 -7.27 -9.15
C LYS A 13 1.90 -6.77 -8.13
N SER A 14 1.70 -5.61 -7.53
CA SER A 14 2.47 -5.18 -6.37
C SER A 14 1.54 -4.48 -5.40
N ALA A 15 1.32 -5.11 -4.24
CA ALA A 15 0.47 -4.59 -3.18
C ALA A 15 1.09 -3.39 -2.43
N THR A 16 2.31 -3.00 -2.80
CA THR A 16 3.02 -1.84 -2.29
C THR A 16 3.26 -0.90 -3.47
N THR A 17 2.28 -0.08 -3.82
CA THR A 17 2.47 1.02 -4.75
C THR A 17 3.12 2.20 -4.01
N PRO A 18 3.84 3.10 -4.69
CA PRO A 18 4.39 4.30 -4.06
C PRO A 18 3.32 5.15 -3.36
N GLU A 19 2.10 5.13 -3.89
CA GLU A 19 0.93 5.76 -3.27
C GLU A 19 0.60 5.19 -1.87
N ILE A 20 0.70 3.87 -1.68
CA ILE A 20 0.48 3.24 -0.37
C ILE A 20 1.60 3.60 0.60
N ILE A 21 2.86 3.69 0.13
CA ILE A 21 3.99 4.12 0.96
C ILE A 21 3.79 5.56 1.43
N GLU A 22 3.40 6.46 0.53
CA GLU A 22 3.11 7.86 0.86
C GLU A 22 1.97 7.98 1.87
N GLN A 23 0.90 7.19 1.73
CA GLN A 23 -0.19 7.17 2.70
C GLN A 23 0.26 6.70 4.10
N VAL A 24 1.08 5.65 4.19
CA VAL A 24 1.65 5.20 5.47
C VAL A 24 2.54 6.30 6.06
N TYR A 25 3.38 6.93 5.24
CA TYR A 25 4.26 8.02 5.67
C TYR A 25 3.46 9.19 6.25
N ASP A 26 2.41 9.64 5.56
CA ASP A 26 1.56 10.75 6.00
C ASP A 26 0.86 10.45 7.34
N ILE A 27 0.35 9.23 7.51
CA ILE A 27 -0.28 8.79 8.77
C ILE A 27 0.73 8.78 9.91
N VAL A 28 1.91 8.18 9.71
CA VAL A 28 2.97 8.10 10.73
C VAL A 28 3.52 9.49 11.08
N CYS A 29 3.66 10.37 10.08
CA CYS A 29 4.13 11.74 10.28
C CYS A 29 3.12 12.58 11.06
N LYS A 30 1.82 12.37 10.84
CA LYS A 30 0.74 13.04 11.57
C LYS A 30 0.59 12.50 12.99
N ASP A 31 0.64 11.19 13.17
CA ASP A 31 0.40 10.55 14.45
C ASP A 31 1.27 9.28 14.64
N PRO A 32 2.50 9.43 15.16
CA PRO A 32 3.44 8.31 15.32
C PRO A 32 3.04 7.34 16.44
N SER A 33 1.98 7.64 17.18
CA SER A 33 1.44 6.79 18.25
C SER A 33 0.52 5.68 17.74
N LEU A 34 0.11 5.73 16.46
CA LEU A 34 -0.77 4.74 15.86
C LEU A 34 -0.09 3.37 15.78
N THR A 35 -0.85 2.34 16.10
CA THR A 35 -0.39 0.96 15.93
C THR A 35 -0.43 0.57 14.46
N LYS A 36 0.46 -0.35 14.06
CA LYS A 36 0.48 -0.90 12.69
C LYS A 36 -0.89 -1.44 12.23
N ARG A 37 -1.72 -1.90 13.17
CA ARG A 37 -3.06 -2.40 12.88
C ARG A 37 -4.04 -1.29 12.54
N GLU A 38 -3.98 -0.16 13.25
CA GLU A 38 -4.79 1.02 12.93
C GLU A 38 -4.41 1.59 11.56
N ILE A 39 -3.10 1.61 11.25
CA ILE A 39 -2.60 2.02 9.93
C ILE A 39 -3.09 1.06 8.84
N ALA A 40 -3.01 -0.25 9.09
CA ALA A 40 -3.48 -1.31 8.18
C ALA A 40 -4.99 -1.19 7.91
N ASP A 41 -5.79 -0.99 8.95
CA ASP A 41 -7.25 -0.82 8.86
C ASP A 41 -7.62 0.49 8.13
N THR A 42 -6.83 1.55 8.31
CA THR A 42 -7.06 2.85 7.65
C THR A 42 -6.85 2.78 6.14
N ILE A 43 -5.78 2.10 5.70
CA ILE A 43 -5.41 2.00 4.28
C ILE A 43 -6.10 0.78 3.62
N GLY A 44 -6.51 -0.22 4.41
CA GLY A 44 -7.08 -1.47 3.92
C GLY A 44 -6.01 -2.45 3.41
N ILE A 45 -4.82 -2.45 4.01
CA ILE A 45 -3.72 -3.38 3.72
C ILE A 45 -3.47 -4.32 4.91
N SER A 46 -2.62 -5.33 4.74
CA SER A 46 -2.28 -6.22 5.85
C SER A 46 -1.25 -5.60 6.80
N ASP A 47 -1.32 -5.99 8.07
CA ASP A 47 -0.32 -5.62 9.10
C ASP A 47 1.12 -5.93 8.65
N GLU A 48 1.32 -7.04 7.92
CA GLU A 48 2.62 -7.44 7.36
C GLU A 48 3.14 -6.42 6.35
N ARG A 49 2.25 -5.86 5.52
CA ARG A 49 2.63 -4.82 4.54
C ARG A 49 2.96 -3.51 5.20
N VAL A 50 2.21 -3.12 6.23
CA VAL A 50 2.55 -1.95 7.05
C VAL A 50 3.93 -2.14 7.68
N LEU A 51 4.20 -3.30 8.27
CA LEU A 51 5.51 -3.59 8.87
C LEU A 51 6.65 -3.51 7.85
N HIS A 52 6.44 -4.07 6.65
CA HIS A 52 7.42 -3.99 5.57
C HIS A 52 7.71 -2.54 5.17
N ILE A 53 6.68 -1.71 5.01
CA ILE A 53 6.84 -0.28 4.67
C ILE A 53 7.58 0.46 5.79
N LEU A 54 7.18 0.25 7.05
CA LEU A 54 7.81 0.89 8.21
C LEU A 54 9.29 0.51 8.41
N HIS A 55 9.72 -0.65 7.92
CA HIS A 55 11.08 -1.17 8.16
C HIS A 55 12.01 -1.03 6.94
N GLU A 56 11.47 -1.16 5.73
CA GLU A 56 12.26 -1.21 4.48
C GLU A 56 12.11 0.04 3.62
N GLU A 57 11.01 0.80 3.74
CA GLU A 57 10.69 1.92 2.85
C GLU A 57 10.73 3.30 3.54
N LEU A 58 10.57 3.37 4.87
CA LEU A 58 10.65 4.59 5.70
C LEU A 58 11.95 4.66 6.49
#